data_AF-C6J2A2-F1
#
_entry.id   AF-C6J2A2-F1
#
_cell.length_a   1.000
_cell.length_b   1.000
_cell.length_c   1.000
_cell.angle_alpha   90.00
_cell.angle_beta   90.00
_cell.angle_gamma   90.00
#
_symmetry.space_group_name_H-M   'P 1'
#
loop_
_entity.id
_entity.type
_entity.pdbx_description
1 polymer ?
#
loop_
_entity_poly.entity_id
_entity_poly.type
_entity_poly.pdbx_seq_one_letter_code
_entity_poly.pdbx_strand_id
1 'polypeptide(L)'
;MELGMNKELLQPISSRFQSEADCIEAIIAMKWPDGFVCPRCAYTECTRLSSRRLPLFECRRCSYQASPLVGTIFERTHLPLVKWFQAMELFLLPDGISALRLSQVIQVTYKTAWLMLHKIRHTLGECDARELLSGEVKVNRDQYGTDPNRFHPASQPYATAVVAGCTVTESGEPERVKIQLIPHKRGGEQWATRHDLATFINKHVDVHTSTKRWFPFVYGMYLPLRKVVREARDSIRRTYVALGITHLQAYLNEYTVRRYLRMSFSEEEMRQNMLQMCLSIPAISYRQLIVIRRISTIADAA
;
A
#
# COMPACT_ATOMS: atom_id res chain seq x y z
N MET A 1 -29.64 -17.26 -8.63
CA MET A 1 -29.13 -17.55 -7.29
C MET A 1 -28.65 -16.23 -6.71
N GLU A 2 -29.56 -15.55 -6.03
CA GLU A 2 -29.36 -14.22 -5.47
C GLU A 2 -28.26 -14.31 -4.42
N LEU A 3 -27.10 -13.70 -4.70
CA LEU A 3 -26.07 -13.48 -3.70
C LEU A 3 -26.62 -12.47 -2.71
N GLY A 4 -27.13 -12.98 -1.59
CA GLY A 4 -27.60 -12.21 -0.46
C GLY A 4 -26.66 -11.04 -0.19
N MET A 5 -27.17 -9.83 -0.44
CA MET A 5 -26.50 -8.60 -0.07
C MET A 5 -26.44 -8.56 1.45
N ASN A 6 -25.33 -9.04 2.04
CA ASN A 6 -25.07 -8.86 3.46
C ASN A 6 -25.00 -7.35 3.75
N LYS A 7 -26.14 -6.83 4.19
CA LYS A 7 -26.41 -5.49 4.70
C LYS A 7 -25.61 -5.20 5.98
N GLU A 8 -25.03 -6.24 6.58
CA GLU A 8 -24.23 -6.20 7.81
C GLU A 8 -22.83 -5.59 7.64
N LEU A 9 -22.30 -5.46 6.42
CA LEU A 9 -21.02 -4.78 6.15
C LEU A 9 -21.16 -3.27 5.89
N LEU A 10 -22.39 -2.75 5.90
CA LEU A 10 -22.68 -1.31 5.93
C LEU A 10 -22.77 -0.84 7.39
N GLN A 11 -21.81 -1.25 8.24
CA GLN A 11 -21.50 -0.44 9.42
C GLN A 11 -21.26 0.99 8.90
N PRO A 12 -21.90 2.02 9.48
CA PRO A 12 -21.69 3.37 9.01
C PRO A 12 -20.18 3.62 9.02
N ILE A 13 -19.65 3.98 7.84
CA ILE A 13 -18.35 4.65 7.74
C ILE A 13 -18.28 5.63 8.90
N SER A 14 -17.19 5.55 9.68
CA SER A 14 -16.95 6.36 10.88
C SER A 14 -17.71 7.68 10.80
N SER A 15 -18.57 7.95 11.79
CA SER A 15 -19.52 9.07 11.83
C SER A 15 -18.89 10.46 11.62
N ARG A 16 -17.55 10.54 11.54
CA ARG A 16 -16.75 11.74 11.32
C ARG A 16 -16.71 12.24 9.88
N PHE A 17 -16.87 11.40 8.86
CA PHE A 17 -16.71 11.81 7.44
C PHE A 17 -18.00 11.67 6.64
N GLN A 18 -19.07 12.24 7.18
CA GLN A 18 -20.40 12.16 6.56
C GLN A 18 -20.59 13.22 5.48
N SER A 19 -19.84 14.32 5.53
CA SER A 19 -19.92 15.39 4.53
C SER A 19 -18.61 15.61 3.77
N GLU A 20 -18.75 16.21 2.59
CA GLU A 20 -17.60 16.66 1.80
C GLU A 20 -16.78 17.72 2.55
N ALA A 21 -17.43 18.56 3.36
CA ALA A 21 -16.77 19.60 4.15
C ALA A 21 -15.86 18.98 5.23
N ASP A 22 -16.32 17.94 5.92
CA ASP A 22 -15.52 17.24 6.94
C ASP A 22 -14.26 16.63 6.33
N CYS A 23 -14.39 16.03 5.14
CA CYS A 23 -13.26 15.47 4.41
C CYS A 23 -12.25 16.56 4.00
N ILE A 24 -12.73 17.74 3.59
CA ILE A 24 -11.89 18.87 3.23
C ILE A 24 -11.12 19.40 4.44
N GLU A 25 -11.81 19.63 5.56
CA GLU A 25 -11.15 20.11 6.78
C GLU A 25 -10.14 19.09 7.31
N ALA A 26 -10.45 17.80 7.26
CA ALA A 26 -9.51 16.75 7.65
C ALA A 26 -8.25 16.73 6.76
N ILE A 27 -8.39 16.92 5.45
CA ILE A 27 -7.24 17.04 4.55
C ILE A 27 -6.43 18.31 4.87
N ILE A 28 -7.09 19.45 5.13
CA ILE A 28 -6.42 20.70 5.47
C ILE A 28 -5.62 20.54 6.76
N ALA A 29 -6.26 20.04 7.82
CA ALA A 29 -5.64 19.84 9.13
C ALA A 29 -4.44 18.89 9.06
N MET A 30 -4.54 17.82 8.27
CA MET A 30 -3.47 16.84 8.13
C MET A 30 -2.33 17.35 7.23
N LYS A 31 -2.65 18.12 6.18
CA LYS A 31 -1.63 18.69 5.27
C LYS A 31 -0.86 19.86 5.89
N TRP A 32 -1.53 20.63 6.72
CA TRP A 32 -1.02 21.87 7.33
C TRP A 32 -1.32 21.87 8.84
N PRO A 33 -0.69 20.97 9.62
CA PRO A 33 -0.97 20.83 11.05
C PRO A 33 -0.68 22.11 11.84
N ASP A 34 0.39 22.82 11.47
CA ASP A 34 0.83 24.08 12.09
C ASP A 34 0.34 25.32 11.34
N GLY A 35 -0.64 25.16 10.45
CA GLY A 35 -1.15 26.22 9.59
C GLY A 35 -0.54 26.20 8.18
N PHE A 36 -1.06 27.09 7.34
CA PHE A 36 -0.73 27.14 5.92
C PHE A 36 0.76 27.37 5.69
N VAL A 37 1.35 26.65 4.74
CA VAL A 37 2.70 26.93 4.24
C VAL A 37 2.64 27.05 2.72
N CYS A 38 3.01 28.23 2.20
CA CYS A 38 2.98 28.48 0.76
C CYS A 38 3.99 27.58 0.02
N PRO A 39 3.56 26.78 -0.96
CA PRO A 39 4.47 25.88 -1.68
C PRO A 39 5.47 26.61 -2.61
N ARG A 40 5.30 27.92 -2.84
CA ARG A 40 6.22 28.72 -3.68
C ARG A 40 7.26 29.51 -2.91
N CYS A 41 6.92 29.99 -1.71
CA CYS A 41 7.78 30.94 -0.98
C CYS A 41 7.89 30.65 0.53
N ALA A 42 7.32 29.53 1.00
CA ALA A 42 7.31 29.10 2.40
C ALA A 42 6.68 30.10 3.40
N TYR A 43 6.06 31.18 2.93
CA TYR A 43 5.35 32.12 3.79
C TYR A 43 4.09 31.46 4.40
N THR A 44 3.82 31.78 5.66
CA THR A 44 2.84 31.07 6.48
C THR A 44 1.48 31.76 6.60
N GLU A 45 1.38 33.04 6.25
CA GLU A 45 0.09 33.73 6.24
C GLU A 45 -0.64 33.60 4.90
N CYS A 46 -1.94 33.36 4.99
CA CYS A 46 -2.83 33.29 3.84
C CYS A 46 -4.20 33.90 4.10
N THR A 47 -4.91 34.17 3.01
CA THR A 47 -6.35 34.40 3.01
C THR A 47 -7.06 33.15 2.50
N ARG A 48 -8.01 32.61 3.26
CA ARG A 48 -8.82 31.46 2.87
C ARG A 48 -10.01 31.92 2.02
N LEU A 49 -10.03 31.50 0.76
CA LEU A 49 -11.08 31.79 -0.21
C LEU A 49 -12.05 30.60 -0.28
N SER A 50 -13.22 30.73 0.37
CA SER A 50 -14.21 29.65 0.51
C SER A 50 -15.41 29.79 -0.44
N SER A 51 -15.32 30.62 -1.49
CA SER A 51 -16.42 30.85 -2.45
C SER A 51 -16.67 29.68 -3.42
N ARG A 52 -15.83 28.65 -3.39
CA ARG A 52 -15.92 27.44 -4.22
C ARG A 52 -16.07 26.21 -3.33
N ARG A 53 -16.53 25.09 -3.91
CA ARG A 53 -16.62 23.79 -3.22
C ARG A 53 -15.32 23.40 -2.49
N LEU A 54 -14.18 23.61 -3.14
CA LEU A 54 -12.88 23.36 -2.56
C LEU A 54 -12.22 24.72 -2.24
N PRO A 55 -11.88 25.01 -0.97
CA PRO A 55 -11.29 26.29 -0.60
C PRO A 55 -9.90 26.44 -1.22
N LEU A 56 -9.55 27.68 -1.54
CA LEU A 56 -8.20 28.07 -1.95
C LEU A 56 -7.53 28.90 -0.86
N PHE A 57 -6.22 28.76 -0.75
CA PHE A 57 -5.40 29.47 0.23
C PHE A 57 -4.46 30.40 -0.52
N GLU A 58 -4.77 31.70 -0.49
CA GLU A 58 -3.98 32.71 -1.17
C GLU A 58 -2.87 33.22 -0.25
N CYS A 59 -1.61 33.01 -0.64
CA CYS A 59 -0.46 33.49 0.10
C CYS A 59 -0.42 35.02 0.11
N ARG A 60 -0.29 35.64 1.30
CA ARG A 60 -0.24 37.10 1.42
C ARG A 60 1.04 37.75 0.88
N ARG A 61 2.10 36.96 0.64
CA ARG A 61 3.39 37.46 0.14
C ARG A 61 3.53 37.43 -1.38
N CYS A 62 3.10 36.34 -2.02
CA CYS A 62 3.29 36.13 -3.46
C CYS A 62 1.99 35.97 -4.25
N SER A 63 0.84 36.15 -3.59
CA SER A 63 -0.52 36.01 -4.16
C SER A 63 -0.79 34.65 -4.81
N TYR A 64 0.04 33.64 -4.54
CA TYR A 64 -0.16 32.30 -5.07
C TYR A 64 -1.32 31.62 -4.34
N GLN A 65 -2.27 31.09 -5.12
CA GLN A 65 -3.41 30.33 -4.63
C GLN A 65 -3.07 28.84 -4.60
N ALA A 66 -2.96 28.28 -3.41
CA ALA A 66 -2.76 26.86 -3.21
C ALA A 66 -4.09 26.15 -2.94
N SER A 67 -4.25 24.95 -3.51
CA SER A 67 -5.34 24.05 -3.17
C SER A 67 -4.86 22.99 -2.17
N PRO A 68 -5.70 22.60 -1.19
CA PRO A 68 -5.36 21.54 -0.23
C PRO A 68 -5.14 20.19 -0.91
N LEU A 69 -5.71 19.94 -2.10
CA LEU A 69 -5.54 18.66 -2.80
C LEU A 69 -4.26 18.57 -3.65
N VAL A 70 -3.60 19.69 -3.96
CA VAL A 70 -2.38 19.69 -4.80
C VAL A 70 -1.25 18.94 -4.11
N GLY A 71 -0.55 18.05 -4.83
CA GLY A 71 0.53 17.23 -4.30
C GLY A 71 0.06 15.99 -3.52
N THR A 72 -1.24 15.68 -3.55
CA THR A 72 -1.83 14.53 -2.86
C THR A 72 -2.44 13.55 -3.86
N ILE A 73 -2.85 12.36 -3.44
CA ILE A 73 -3.55 11.39 -4.32
C ILE A 73 -4.88 11.92 -4.87
N PHE A 74 -5.47 12.91 -4.18
CA PHE A 74 -6.74 13.54 -4.51
C PHE A 74 -6.58 14.65 -5.54
N GLU A 75 -5.35 14.99 -5.94
CA GLU A 75 -5.10 16.03 -6.94
C GLU A 75 -5.87 15.73 -8.24
N ARG A 76 -6.59 16.75 -8.75
CA ARG A 76 -7.46 16.66 -9.93
C ARG A 76 -8.58 15.60 -9.83
N THR A 77 -9.01 15.22 -8.64
CA THR A 77 -10.20 14.37 -8.48
C THR A 77 -11.48 15.13 -8.85
N HIS A 78 -12.35 14.49 -9.64
CA HIS A 78 -13.74 14.92 -9.83
C HIS A 78 -14.72 14.12 -8.95
N LEU A 79 -14.23 13.09 -8.25
CA LEU A 79 -15.03 12.31 -7.31
C LEU A 79 -15.17 13.08 -5.99
N PRO A 80 -16.35 12.98 -5.33
CA PRO A 80 -16.50 13.41 -3.95
C PRO A 80 -15.44 12.80 -3.04
N LEU A 81 -14.83 13.61 -2.18
CA LEU A 81 -13.84 13.19 -1.20
C LEU A 81 -14.45 12.17 -0.22
N VAL A 82 -15.74 12.28 0.09
CA VAL A 82 -16.43 11.25 0.90
C VAL A 82 -16.21 9.85 0.31
N LYS A 83 -16.28 9.68 -1.02
CA LYS A 83 -16.06 8.37 -1.66
C LYS A 83 -14.62 7.89 -1.54
N TRP A 84 -13.65 8.81 -1.51
CA TRP A 84 -12.25 8.47 -1.25
C TRP A 84 -12.04 8.01 0.18
N PHE A 85 -12.64 8.68 1.16
CA PHE A 85 -12.59 8.30 2.56
C PHE A 85 -13.25 6.92 2.77
N GLN A 86 -14.43 6.69 2.18
CA GLN A 86 -15.07 5.38 2.16
C GLN A 86 -14.16 4.30 1.56
N ALA A 87 -13.48 4.61 0.45
CA ALA A 87 -12.55 3.68 -0.18
C ALA A 87 -11.35 3.37 0.73
N MET A 88 -10.82 4.34 1.47
CA MET A 88 -9.72 4.13 2.43
C MET A 88 -10.16 3.27 3.62
N GLU A 89 -11.34 3.52 4.21
CA GLU A 89 -11.89 2.68 5.28
C GLU A 89 -12.07 1.22 4.82
N LEU A 90 -12.69 1.03 3.66
CA LEU A 90 -12.90 -0.31 3.09
C LEU A 90 -11.60 -0.98 2.67
N PHE A 91 -10.59 -0.19 2.26
CA PHE A 91 -9.25 -0.71 1.99
C PHE A 91 -8.59 -1.25 3.25
N LEU A 92 -8.79 -0.59 4.39
CA LEU A 92 -8.18 -0.98 5.66
C LEU A 92 -8.75 -2.28 6.24
N LEU A 93 -9.88 -2.82 5.76
CA LEU A 93 -10.48 -4.09 6.20
C LEU A 93 -9.46 -5.26 6.27
N PRO A 94 -9.67 -6.29 7.12
CA PRO A 94 -8.68 -7.36 7.32
C PRO A 94 -8.28 -8.07 6.03
N ASP A 95 -9.26 -8.46 5.22
CA ASP A 95 -9.02 -9.06 3.91
C ASP A 95 -8.87 -8.01 2.78
N GLY A 96 -9.16 -6.74 3.08
CA GLY A 96 -9.18 -5.64 2.11
C GLY A 96 -10.46 -5.66 1.29
N ILE A 97 -10.48 -4.94 0.16
CA ILE A 97 -11.66 -4.88 -0.71
C ILE A 97 -11.28 -5.01 -2.19
N SER A 98 -12.04 -5.84 -2.91
CA SER A 98 -11.92 -5.98 -4.36
C SER A 98 -12.51 -4.76 -5.08
N ALA A 99 -12.00 -4.45 -6.27
CA ALA A 99 -12.51 -3.33 -7.07
C ALA A 99 -14.00 -3.48 -7.42
N LEU A 100 -14.46 -4.71 -7.66
CA LEU A 100 -15.86 -5.01 -7.90
C LEU A 100 -16.71 -4.69 -6.67
N ARG A 101 -16.33 -5.18 -5.49
CA ARG A 101 -17.08 -4.92 -4.26
C ARG A 101 -17.07 -3.44 -3.91
N LEU A 102 -15.93 -2.78 -4.03
CA LEU A 102 -15.82 -1.33 -3.80
C LEU A 102 -16.77 -0.58 -4.73
N SER A 103 -16.78 -0.89 -6.03
CA SER A 103 -17.64 -0.22 -7.01
C SER A 103 -19.12 -0.26 -6.66
N GLN A 104 -19.58 -1.39 -6.09
CA GLN A 104 -20.95 -1.58 -5.62
C GLN A 104 -21.23 -0.75 -4.36
N VAL A 105 -20.33 -0.80 -3.37
CA VAL A 105 -20.53 -0.16 -2.06
C VAL A 105 -20.52 1.36 -2.17
N ILE A 106 -19.56 1.95 -2.89
CA ILE A 106 -19.46 3.42 -3.03
C ILE A 106 -20.15 3.96 -4.29
N GLN A 107 -20.88 3.09 -5.01
CA GLN A 107 -21.66 3.40 -6.21
C GLN A 107 -20.86 4.19 -7.24
N VAL A 108 -19.79 3.58 -7.75
CA VAL A 108 -18.96 4.12 -8.84
C VAL A 108 -18.77 3.04 -9.90
N THR A 109 -18.26 3.41 -11.08
CA THR A 109 -17.92 2.38 -12.07
C THR A 109 -16.78 1.49 -11.58
N TYR A 110 -16.75 0.24 -12.04
CA TYR A 110 -15.63 -0.67 -11.77
C TYR A 110 -14.27 -0.03 -12.11
N LYS A 111 -14.17 0.65 -13.26
CA LYS A 111 -12.93 1.31 -13.71
C LYS A 111 -12.48 2.39 -12.71
N THR A 112 -13.43 3.15 -12.17
CA THR A 112 -13.18 4.16 -11.14
C THR A 112 -12.66 3.52 -9.85
N ALA A 113 -13.37 2.51 -9.33
CA ALA A 113 -12.96 1.79 -8.12
C ALA A 113 -11.58 1.15 -8.27
N TRP A 114 -11.31 0.52 -9.41
CA TRP A 114 -10.01 -0.05 -9.73
C TRP A 114 -8.92 1.02 -9.70
N LEU A 115 -9.13 2.17 -10.37
CA LEU A 115 -8.15 3.26 -10.38
C LEU A 115 -7.90 3.85 -8.98
N MET A 116 -8.95 4.02 -8.17
CA MET A 116 -8.83 4.49 -6.79
C MET A 116 -7.94 3.55 -5.97
N LEU A 117 -8.24 2.25 -5.99
CA LEU A 117 -7.46 1.26 -5.25
C LEU A 117 -6.00 1.18 -5.73
N HIS A 118 -5.76 1.29 -7.04
CA HIS A 118 -4.38 1.29 -7.56
C HIS A 118 -3.59 2.55 -7.17
N LYS A 119 -4.23 3.72 -7.13
CA LYS A 119 -3.61 4.95 -6.59
C LYS A 119 -3.26 4.80 -5.12
N ILE A 120 -4.16 4.20 -4.32
CA ILE A 120 -3.91 3.90 -2.91
C ILE A 120 -2.73 2.92 -2.77
N ARG A 121 -2.74 1.79 -3.47
CA ARG A 121 -1.64 0.80 -3.45
C ARG A 121 -0.30 1.41 -3.83
N HIS A 122 -0.27 2.23 -4.87
CA HIS A 122 0.95 2.93 -5.29
C HIS A 122 1.48 3.81 -4.15
N THR A 123 0.61 4.59 -3.53
CA THR A 123 0.96 5.47 -2.42
C THR A 123 1.53 4.71 -1.23
N LEU A 124 0.88 3.61 -0.84
CA LEU A 124 1.39 2.74 0.22
C LEU A 124 2.74 2.11 -0.15
N GLY A 125 2.91 1.70 -1.41
CA GLY A 125 4.17 1.16 -1.90
C GLY A 125 5.31 2.18 -1.84
N GLU A 126 5.06 3.42 -2.23
CA GLU A 126 6.05 4.52 -2.19
C GLU A 126 6.39 4.92 -0.75
N CYS A 127 5.39 5.04 0.13
CA CYS A 127 5.61 5.32 1.54
C CYS A 127 6.40 4.19 2.21
N ASP A 128 6.01 2.93 1.99
CA ASP A 128 6.73 1.79 2.56
C ASP A 128 8.14 1.68 1.97
N ALA A 129 8.37 2.02 0.69
CA ALA A 129 9.71 1.99 0.10
C ALA A 129 10.69 2.99 0.75
N ARG A 130 10.21 4.11 1.29
CA ARG A 130 11.04 5.10 2.02
C ARG A 130 11.50 4.62 3.39
N GLU A 131 10.84 3.60 3.90
CA GLU A 131 10.98 3.14 5.25
C GLU A 131 11.75 1.83 5.29
N LEU A 132 12.99 1.87 5.77
CA LEU A 132 13.87 0.71 5.81
C LEU A 132 13.59 -0.17 7.04
N LEU A 133 13.82 -1.48 6.90
CA LEU A 133 13.84 -2.40 8.03
C LEU A 133 15.10 -2.14 8.86
N SER A 134 14.95 -1.97 10.17
CA SER A 134 16.05 -1.69 11.10
C SER A 134 16.03 -2.62 12.32
N GLY A 135 17.09 -2.62 13.13
CA GLY A 135 17.20 -3.47 14.32
C GLY A 135 17.58 -4.93 13.99
N GLU A 136 16.91 -5.92 14.59
CA GLU A 136 17.10 -7.33 14.24
C GLU A 136 16.26 -7.69 13.01
N VAL A 137 16.94 -7.80 11.85
CA VAL A 137 16.29 -8.10 10.58
C VAL A 137 16.52 -9.56 10.18
N LYS A 138 15.45 -10.25 9.80
CA LYS A 138 15.49 -11.62 9.22
C LYS A 138 15.06 -11.55 7.76
N VAL A 139 15.75 -12.30 6.90
CA VAL A 139 15.45 -12.36 5.45
C VAL A 139 15.40 -13.82 5.01
N ASN A 140 14.32 -14.19 4.31
CA ASN A 140 14.12 -15.51 3.72
C ASN A 140 13.90 -15.39 2.20
N ARG A 141 14.29 -16.44 1.48
CA ARG A 141 13.74 -16.74 0.16
C ARG A 141 12.49 -17.62 0.30
N ASP A 142 11.48 -17.36 -0.50
CA ASP A 142 10.26 -18.15 -0.54
C ASP A 142 9.67 -18.15 -1.96
N GLN A 143 8.51 -18.79 -2.13
CA GLN A 143 7.76 -18.77 -3.38
C GLN A 143 6.30 -18.37 -3.13
N TYR A 144 5.85 -17.36 -3.87
CA TYR A 144 4.45 -17.01 -3.94
C TYR A 144 3.72 -17.98 -4.89
N GLY A 145 2.57 -18.48 -4.47
CA GLY A 145 1.76 -19.41 -5.27
C GLY A 145 2.10 -20.88 -5.07
N THR A 146 3.12 -21.18 -4.24
CA THR A 146 3.46 -22.57 -3.93
C THR A 146 2.47 -23.16 -2.93
N ASP A 147 1.81 -24.26 -3.27
CA ASP A 147 0.94 -25.00 -2.34
C ASP A 147 1.77 -26.06 -1.60
N PRO A 148 2.00 -25.92 -0.28
CA PRO A 148 2.76 -26.89 0.49
C PRO A 148 2.08 -28.26 0.55
N ASN A 149 0.76 -28.34 0.30
CA ASN A 149 0.02 -29.61 0.32
C ASN A 149 0.06 -30.34 -1.04
N ARG A 150 0.62 -29.73 -2.08
CA ARG A 150 0.81 -30.38 -3.39
C ARG A 150 2.24 -30.90 -3.48
N PHE A 151 2.39 -32.21 -3.41
CA PHE A 151 3.67 -32.94 -3.31
C PHE A 151 4.64 -32.82 -4.50
N HIS A 152 4.26 -32.18 -5.61
CA HIS A 152 5.10 -32.07 -6.80
C HIS A 152 5.46 -30.59 -7.14
N PRO A 153 6.73 -30.17 -6.92
CA PRO A 153 7.23 -28.85 -7.30
C PRO A 153 7.09 -28.55 -8.81
N ALA A 154 7.23 -29.58 -9.66
CA ALA A 154 7.06 -29.48 -11.11
C ALA A 154 5.60 -29.18 -11.55
N SER A 155 4.62 -29.32 -10.65
CA SER A 155 3.19 -29.13 -10.95
C SER A 155 2.68 -27.71 -10.64
N GLN A 156 3.58 -26.75 -10.40
CA GLN A 156 3.22 -25.40 -9.95
C GLN A 156 3.77 -24.31 -10.90
N PRO A 157 3.27 -24.24 -12.15
CA PRO A 157 3.80 -23.33 -13.19
C PRO A 157 3.61 -21.85 -12.88
N TYR A 158 2.72 -21.51 -11.94
CA TYR A 158 2.43 -20.14 -11.52
C TYR A 158 3.18 -19.73 -10.24
N ALA A 159 3.97 -20.63 -9.64
CA ALA A 159 4.82 -20.27 -8.52
C ALA A 159 5.83 -19.21 -8.98
N THR A 160 6.02 -18.16 -8.18
CA THR A 160 6.96 -17.07 -8.47
C THR A 160 7.85 -16.86 -7.27
N ALA A 161 9.16 -16.77 -7.47
CA ALA A 161 10.10 -16.54 -6.40
C ALA A 161 9.85 -15.17 -5.72
N VAL A 162 9.98 -15.16 -4.39
CA VAL A 162 9.94 -13.94 -3.57
C VAL A 162 11.10 -13.91 -2.59
N VAL A 163 11.53 -12.71 -2.24
CA VAL A 163 12.38 -12.45 -1.07
C VAL A 163 11.53 -11.73 -0.04
N ALA A 164 11.44 -12.27 1.17
CA ALA A 164 10.73 -11.63 2.27
C ALA A 164 11.74 -11.25 3.34
N GLY A 165 11.56 -10.08 3.95
CA GLY A 165 12.34 -9.63 5.09
C GLY A 165 11.47 -9.00 6.16
N CYS A 166 11.87 -9.09 7.42
CA CYS A 166 11.14 -8.45 8.51
C CYS A 166 12.03 -7.93 9.63
N THR A 167 11.57 -6.88 10.31
CA THR A 167 12.02 -6.54 11.66
C THR A 167 11.38 -7.51 12.64
N VAL A 168 12.15 -7.89 13.67
CA VAL A 168 11.73 -8.85 14.69
C VAL A 168 11.60 -8.14 16.02
N THR A 169 10.49 -8.38 16.71
CA THR A 169 10.25 -7.91 18.08
C THR A 169 11.15 -8.65 19.08
N GLU A 170 11.23 -8.17 20.32
CA GLU A 170 11.91 -8.91 21.40
C GLU A 170 11.34 -10.32 21.62
N SER A 171 10.04 -10.52 21.34
CA SER A 171 9.37 -11.82 21.41
C SER A 171 9.70 -12.76 20.24
N GLY A 172 10.47 -12.30 19.25
CA GLY A 172 10.85 -13.11 18.11
C GLY A 172 9.77 -13.20 17.04
N GLU A 173 8.79 -12.29 17.00
CA GLU A 173 7.70 -12.26 16.01
C GLU A 173 7.92 -11.20 14.91
N PRO A 174 7.39 -11.40 13.68
CA PRO A 174 7.51 -10.42 12.60
C PRO A 174 6.64 -9.18 12.86
N GLU A 175 7.28 -8.04 13.05
CA GLU A 175 6.62 -6.74 13.21
C GLU A 175 6.37 -6.11 11.84
N ARG A 176 7.41 -5.52 11.24
CA ARG A 176 7.35 -4.91 9.91
C ARG A 176 7.88 -5.90 8.89
N VAL A 177 7.09 -6.19 7.86
CA VAL A 177 7.42 -7.18 6.82
C VAL A 177 7.45 -6.51 5.47
N LYS A 178 8.42 -6.87 4.63
CA LYS A 178 8.47 -6.52 3.20
C LYS A 178 8.60 -7.79 2.38
N ILE A 179 7.85 -7.87 1.29
CA ILE A 179 7.90 -9.00 0.36
C ILE A 179 8.19 -8.45 -1.03
N GLN A 180 9.31 -8.84 -1.61
CA GLN A 180 9.73 -8.47 -2.96
C GLN A 180 9.57 -9.67 -3.91
N LEU A 181 8.82 -9.45 -4.98
CA LEU A 181 8.62 -10.38 -6.07
C LEU A 181 9.81 -10.37 -7.03
N ILE A 182 10.23 -11.55 -7.50
CA ILE A 182 11.23 -11.72 -8.55
C ILE A 182 10.50 -12.22 -9.81
N PRO A 183 9.97 -11.31 -10.65
CA PRO A 183 8.91 -11.65 -11.60
C PRO A 183 9.38 -12.54 -12.76
N HIS A 184 10.66 -12.52 -13.07
CA HIS A 184 11.30 -13.35 -14.09
C HIS A 184 11.64 -14.77 -13.61
N LYS A 185 11.54 -15.05 -12.29
CA LYS A 185 11.80 -16.38 -11.73
C LYS A 185 10.51 -17.14 -11.44
N ARG A 186 10.05 -17.96 -12.40
CA ARG A 186 8.77 -18.68 -12.36
C ARG A 186 8.90 -20.19 -12.44
N GLY A 187 7.92 -20.87 -11.88
CA GLY A 187 7.88 -22.32 -11.74
C GLY A 187 8.42 -22.78 -10.38
N GLY A 188 7.92 -23.90 -9.89
CA GLY A 188 8.28 -24.40 -8.54
C GLY A 188 9.77 -24.73 -8.35
N GLU A 189 10.54 -24.83 -9.43
CA GLU A 189 11.98 -25.07 -9.39
C GLU A 189 12.81 -23.78 -9.33
N GLN A 190 12.21 -22.61 -9.59
CA GLN A 190 12.93 -21.34 -9.60
C GLN A 190 12.84 -20.64 -8.24
N TRP A 191 14.00 -20.33 -7.66
CA TRP A 191 14.12 -19.71 -6.35
C TRP A 191 14.96 -18.43 -6.44
N ALA A 192 14.75 -17.53 -5.48
CA ALA A 192 15.60 -16.37 -5.33
C ALA A 192 17.07 -16.80 -5.06
N THR A 193 17.97 -16.19 -5.80
CA THR A 193 19.42 -16.38 -5.75
C THR A 193 20.05 -15.51 -4.66
N ARG A 194 21.31 -15.77 -4.32
CA ARG A 194 22.05 -14.92 -3.37
C ARG A 194 22.13 -13.46 -3.82
N HIS A 195 22.19 -13.21 -5.13
CA HIS A 195 22.18 -11.85 -5.68
C HIS A 195 20.84 -11.14 -5.39
N ASP A 196 19.70 -11.81 -5.60
CA ASP A 196 18.39 -11.23 -5.30
C ASP A 196 18.23 -10.88 -3.81
N LEU A 197 18.78 -11.72 -2.92
CA LEU A 197 18.82 -11.45 -1.49
C LEU A 197 19.67 -10.21 -1.18
N ALA A 198 20.85 -10.09 -1.78
CA ALA A 198 21.72 -8.93 -1.59
C ALA A 198 21.04 -7.65 -2.10
N THR A 199 20.38 -7.70 -3.26
CA THR A 199 19.61 -6.59 -3.83
C THR A 199 18.45 -6.19 -2.92
N PHE A 200 17.71 -7.16 -2.36
CA PHE A 200 16.67 -6.89 -1.37
C PHE A 200 17.23 -6.17 -0.14
N ILE A 201 18.34 -6.68 0.43
CA ILE A 201 18.95 -6.10 1.63
C ILE A 201 19.39 -4.66 1.38
N ASN A 202 20.12 -4.41 0.30
CA ASN A 202 20.61 -3.07 -0.04
C ASN A 202 19.47 -2.07 -0.26
N LYS A 203 18.31 -2.55 -0.74
CA LYS A 203 17.15 -1.70 -1.03
C LYS A 203 16.24 -1.47 0.18
N HIS A 204 16.12 -2.45 1.07
CA HIS A 204 15.04 -2.50 2.05
C HIS A 204 15.49 -2.54 3.50
N VAL A 205 16.79 -2.66 3.78
CA VAL A 205 17.35 -2.77 5.13
C VAL A 205 18.29 -1.61 5.39
N ASP A 206 18.14 -0.95 6.54
CA ASP A 206 19.10 0.07 6.98
C ASP A 206 20.38 -0.64 7.44
N VAL A 207 21.41 -0.49 6.62
CA VAL A 207 22.70 -1.16 6.80
C VAL A 207 23.47 -0.63 8.01
N HIS A 208 23.17 0.59 8.46
CA HIS A 208 23.93 1.30 9.49
C HIS A 208 23.39 1.09 10.91
N THR A 209 22.09 0.85 11.07
CA THR A 209 21.44 0.71 12.39
C THR A 209 21.06 -0.73 12.75
N SER A 210 21.28 -1.70 11.86
CA SER A 210 20.78 -3.07 12.04
C SER A 210 21.85 -4.08 12.49
N THR A 211 21.55 -4.84 13.54
CA THR A 211 22.35 -5.99 13.97
C THR A 211 22.02 -7.19 13.08
N LYS A 212 22.89 -7.48 12.10
CA LYS A 212 22.63 -8.51 11.07
C LYS A 212 22.80 -9.93 11.64
N ARG A 213 21.76 -10.76 11.58
CA ARG A 213 21.89 -12.23 11.76
C ARG A 213 21.57 -12.94 10.46
N TRP A 214 22.61 -13.51 9.86
CA TRP A 214 22.57 -14.24 8.59
C TRP A 214 22.19 -15.71 8.81
N PHE A 215 21.27 -16.24 8.00
CA PHE A 215 21.02 -17.68 7.91
C PHE A 215 21.21 -18.14 6.45
N PRO A 216 22.43 -18.54 6.04
CA PRO A 216 22.75 -18.83 4.62
C PRO A 216 22.35 -20.24 4.16
N PHE A 217 21.64 -21.04 4.98
CA PHE A 217 21.31 -22.43 4.66
C PHE A 217 19.81 -22.74 4.78
N VAL A 218 19.36 -23.66 3.93
CA VAL A 218 17.99 -24.20 3.81
C VAL A 218 17.47 -24.86 5.10
N TYR A 219 18.31 -25.01 6.14
CA TYR A 219 17.94 -25.52 7.46
C TYR A 219 17.80 -24.44 8.56
N GLY A 220 17.85 -23.14 8.23
CA GLY A 220 17.75 -22.01 9.17
C GLY A 220 16.73 -20.94 8.77
N MET A 221 15.68 -21.31 8.03
CA MET A 221 14.64 -20.36 7.62
C MET A 221 13.85 -19.87 8.83
N TYR A 222 13.64 -18.56 8.92
CA TYR A 222 12.81 -17.98 9.96
C TYR A 222 11.33 -18.30 9.68
N LEU A 223 10.81 -19.35 10.32
CA LEU A 223 9.48 -19.92 10.07
C LEU A 223 8.31 -18.91 10.17
N PRO A 224 8.31 -17.96 11.13
CA PRO A 224 7.25 -16.94 11.20
C PRO A 224 7.12 -16.11 9.92
N LEU A 225 8.23 -15.77 9.27
CA LEU A 225 8.19 -15.02 8.02
C LEU A 225 7.63 -15.83 6.84
N ARG A 226 7.93 -17.13 6.80
CA ARG A 226 7.31 -18.06 5.82
C ARG A 226 5.80 -18.17 6.01
N LYS A 227 5.34 -18.15 7.27
CA LYS A 227 3.91 -18.09 7.61
C LYS A 227 3.27 -16.82 7.04
N VAL A 228 3.91 -15.66 7.19
CA VAL A 228 3.41 -14.39 6.65
C VAL A 228 3.30 -14.42 5.11
N VAL A 229 4.27 -14.99 4.39
CA VAL A 229 4.18 -15.12 2.91
C VAL A 229 2.99 -15.99 2.50
N ARG A 230 2.72 -17.07 3.24
CA ARG A 230 1.55 -17.93 3.01
C ARG A 230 0.24 -17.22 3.31
N GLU A 231 0.17 -16.50 4.43
CA GLU A 231 -1.00 -15.69 4.79
C GLU A 231 -1.28 -14.59 3.76
N ALA A 232 -0.23 -13.95 3.22
CA ALA A 232 -0.34 -12.99 2.13
C ALA A 232 -0.99 -13.62 0.89
N ARG A 233 -0.49 -14.79 0.47
CA ARG A 233 -1.07 -15.56 -0.64
C ARG A 233 -2.54 -15.88 -0.40
N ASP A 234 -2.87 -16.38 0.79
CA ASP A 234 -4.22 -16.82 1.11
C ASP A 234 -5.19 -15.63 1.19
N SER A 235 -4.77 -14.52 1.81
CA SER A 235 -5.54 -13.27 1.84
C SER A 235 -5.81 -12.74 0.43
N ILE A 236 -4.77 -12.65 -0.40
CA ILE A 236 -4.87 -12.16 -1.77
C ILE A 236 -5.80 -13.07 -2.61
N ARG A 237 -5.66 -14.39 -2.48
CA ARG A 237 -6.52 -15.35 -3.19
C ARG A 237 -7.97 -15.28 -2.75
N ARG A 238 -8.24 -15.09 -1.45
CA ARG A 238 -9.61 -14.95 -0.93
C ARG A 238 -10.30 -13.68 -1.45
N THR A 239 -9.59 -12.55 -1.44
CA THR A 239 -10.21 -11.24 -1.76
C THR A 239 -10.28 -10.97 -3.26
N TYR A 240 -9.25 -11.34 -4.03
CA TYR A 240 -9.12 -10.94 -5.44
C TYR A 240 -9.19 -12.14 -6.40
N VAL A 241 -9.34 -13.36 -5.89
CA VAL A 241 -9.45 -14.63 -6.63
C VAL A 241 -8.17 -14.99 -7.39
N ALA A 242 -7.91 -14.31 -8.51
CA ALA A 242 -6.77 -14.55 -9.39
C ALA A 242 -6.13 -13.22 -9.79
N LEU A 243 -4.83 -13.08 -9.55
CA LEU A 243 -4.06 -11.91 -9.93
C LEU A 243 -2.93 -12.31 -10.86
N GLY A 244 -2.80 -11.57 -11.96
CA GLY A 244 -1.63 -11.64 -12.81
C GLY A 244 -0.41 -11.05 -12.10
N ILE A 245 0.78 -11.50 -12.51
CA ILE A 245 2.06 -11.06 -11.94
C ILE A 245 2.25 -9.54 -11.96
N THR A 246 1.65 -8.88 -12.96
CA THR A 246 1.89 -7.48 -13.31
C THR A 246 1.61 -6.53 -12.14
N HIS A 247 0.62 -6.86 -11.34
CA HIS A 247 0.25 -6.05 -10.18
C HIS A 247 0.58 -6.73 -8.86
N LEU A 248 1.07 -7.97 -8.89
CA LEU A 248 1.22 -8.78 -7.69
C LEU A 248 2.09 -8.08 -6.62
N GLN A 249 3.16 -7.39 -7.01
CA GLN A 249 3.97 -6.60 -6.07
C GLN A 249 3.16 -5.54 -5.31
N ALA A 250 2.26 -4.83 -6.00
CA ALA A 250 1.43 -3.79 -5.37
C ALA A 250 0.43 -4.38 -4.36
N TYR A 251 -0.05 -5.60 -4.62
CA TYR A 251 -0.94 -6.32 -3.70
C TYR A 251 -0.18 -6.92 -2.50
N LEU A 252 1.06 -7.37 -2.70
CA LEU A 252 1.95 -7.78 -1.61
C LEU A 252 2.30 -6.59 -0.70
N ASN A 253 2.58 -5.42 -1.29
CA ASN A 253 2.79 -4.18 -0.54
C ASN A 253 1.53 -3.76 0.24
N GLU A 254 0.35 -3.83 -0.40
CA GLU A 254 -0.91 -3.60 0.30
C GLU A 254 -1.07 -4.52 1.52
N TYR A 255 -0.85 -5.82 1.34
CA TYR A 255 -1.02 -6.79 2.42
C TYR A 255 -0.07 -6.50 3.59
N THR A 256 1.22 -6.29 3.29
CA THR A 256 2.25 -6.03 4.31
C THR A 256 2.00 -4.73 5.07
N VAL A 257 1.64 -3.65 4.38
CA VAL A 257 1.31 -2.37 5.03
C VAL A 257 0.03 -2.47 5.86
N ARG A 258 -1.03 -3.10 5.34
CA ARG A 258 -2.27 -3.32 6.13
C ARG A 258 -2.01 -4.16 7.38
N ARG A 259 -1.19 -5.20 7.26
CA ARG A 259 -0.77 -6.02 8.40
C ARG A 259 -0.04 -5.19 9.45
N TYR A 260 0.96 -4.41 9.04
CA TYR A 260 1.71 -3.54 9.94
C TYR A 260 0.81 -2.54 10.66
N LEU A 261 -0.07 -1.85 9.91
CA LEU A 261 -1.00 -0.89 10.48
C LEU A 261 -1.90 -1.51 11.56
N ARG A 262 -2.43 -2.71 11.28
CA ARG A 262 -3.34 -3.44 12.18
C ARG A 262 -2.68 -3.95 13.45
N MET A 263 -1.39 -4.26 13.38
CA MET A 263 -0.65 -4.79 14.54
C MET A 263 -0.09 -3.69 15.43
N SER A 264 0.19 -2.52 14.88
CA SER A 264 0.94 -1.48 15.58
C SER A 264 0.07 -0.33 16.09
N PHE A 265 -1.16 -0.19 15.56
CA PHE A 265 -1.98 1.00 15.80
C PHE A 265 -3.44 0.64 16.14
N SER A 266 -4.09 1.52 16.90
CA SER A 266 -5.54 1.52 17.09
C SER A 266 -6.27 1.84 15.78
N GLU A 267 -7.58 1.55 15.69
CA GLU A 267 -8.34 1.84 14.46
C GLU A 267 -8.29 3.30 14.03
N GLU A 268 -8.31 4.23 14.99
CA GLU A 268 -8.26 5.67 14.69
C GLU A 268 -6.88 6.08 14.15
N GLU A 269 -5.80 5.60 14.77
CA GLU A 269 -4.44 5.83 14.31
C GLU A 269 -4.20 5.18 12.94
N MET A 270 -4.76 4.00 12.67
CA MET A 270 -4.70 3.38 11.34
C MET A 270 -5.30 4.28 10.27
N ARG A 271 -6.48 4.88 10.54
CA ARG A 271 -7.15 5.80 9.61
C ARG A 271 -6.33 7.06 9.38
N GLN A 272 -5.77 7.62 10.46
CA GLN A 272 -4.91 8.80 10.37
C GLN A 272 -3.63 8.53 9.58
N ASN A 273 -2.94 7.42 9.85
CA ASN A 273 -1.76 6.99 9.09
C ASN A 273 -2.10 6.75 7.61
N MET A 274 -3.24 6.14 7.33
CA MET A 274 -3.71 5.93 5.96
C MET A 274 -3.93 7.26 5.21
N LEU A 275 -4.60 8.21 5.85
CA LEU A 275 -4.81 9.54 5.29
C LEU A 275 -3.47 10.27 5.10
N GLN A 276 -2.57 10.23 6.09
CA GLN A 276 -1.25 10.85 6.03
C GLN A 276 -0.42 10.33 4.85
N MET A 277 -0.40 9.01 4.64
CA MET A 277 0.26 8.42 3.47
C MET A 277 -0.34 8.92 2.16
N CYS A 278 -1.67 8.97 2.05
CA CYS A 278 -2.39 9.50 0.89
C CYS A 278 -2.12 11.00 0.61
N LEU A 279 -1.74 11.78 1.61
CA LEU A 279 -1.38 13.19 1.46
C LEU A 279 0.11 13.40 1.14
N SER A 280 0.96 12.41 1.43
CA SER A 280 2.42 12.52 1.29
C SER A 280 2.95 12.16 -0.11
N ILE A 281 2.13 11.50 -0.94
CA ILE A 281 2.49 11.06 -2.29
C ILE A 281 1.59 11.75 -3.32
N PRO A 282 2.16 12.34 -4.40
CA PRO A 282 1.38 12.95 -5.45
C PRO A 282 0.57 11.92 -6.23
N ALA A 283 -0.57 12.34 -6.77
CA ALA A 283 -1.42 11.48 -7.60
C ALA A 283 -0.67 10.97 -8.83
N ILE A 284 -0.63 9.64 -8.97
CA ILE A 284 -0.16 8.98 -10.20
C ILE A 284 -1.26 8.95 -11.27
N SER A 285 -0.90 9.23 -12.52
CA SER A 285 -1.85 9.14 -13.64
C SER A 285 -2.10 7.69 -14.07
N TYR A 286 -3.25 7.43 -14.70
CA TYR A 286 -3.56 6.10 -15.27
C TYR A 286 -2.48 5.64 -16.26
N ARG A 287 -1.96 6.55 -17.09
CA ARG A 287 -0.87 6.25 -18.03
C ARG A 287 0.38 5.80 -17.30
N GLN A 288 0.78 6.48 -16.23
CA GLN A 288 1.95 6.09 -15.43
C GLN A 288 1.76 4.76 -14.71
N LEU A 289 0.57 4.49 -14.15
CA LEU A 289 0.23 3.18 -13.57
C LEU A 289 0.38 2.05 -14.59
N ILE A 290 0.08 2.34 -15.86
CA ILE A 290 0.20 1.42 -17.00
C ILE A 290 1.57 1.49 -17.68
N VAL A 291 2.47 2.40 -17.31
CA VAL A 291 3.83 2.50 -17.87
C VAL A 291 4.89 1.95 -16.91
N ILE A 292 4.67 2.01 -15.60
CA ILE A 292 5.39 1.18 -14.61
C ILE A 292 5.40 -0.30 -15.07
N ARG A 293 4.31 -0.72 -15.75
CA ARG A 293 4.12 -1.95 -16.55
C ARG A 293 5.27 -2.36 -17.49
N ARG A 294 6.05 -1.41 -18.01
CA ARG A 294 7.09 -1.64 -19.03
C ARG A 294 8.50 -1.57 -18.45
N ILE A 295 8.73 -0.72 -17.46
CA ILE A 295 10.08 -0.53 -16.89
C ILE A 295 10.46 -1.75 -16.03
N SER A 296 9.54 -2.32 -15.25
CA SER A 296 9.79 -3.57 -14.52
C SER A 296 9.90 -4.81 -15.42
N THR A 297 9.54 -4.72 -16.70
CA THR A 297 9.82 -5.78 -17.69
C THR A 297 11.11 -5.54 -18.49
N ILE A 298 11.62 -4.32 -18.55
CA ILE A 298 12.82 -3.95 -19.33
C ILE A 298 14.07 -3.91 -18.42
N ALA A 299 13.94 -3.45 -17.17
CA ALA A 299 15.04 -3.48 -16.19
C ALA A 299 15.43 -4.90 -15.75
N ASP A 300 14.57 -5.88 -15.99
CA ASP A 300 14.80 -7.31 -15.73
C ASP A 300 15.30 -8.07 -16.99
N ALA A 301 15.47 -7.36 -18.13
CA ALA A 301 15.94 -7.91 -19.40
C ALA A 301 17.35 -7.42 -19.80
N ALA A 302 18.02 -6.68 -18.93
CA ALA A 302 19.39 -6.19 -19.06
C ALA A 302 20.24 -6.66 -17.88
#